data_AF-A0A7Y8AG44-F1
#
_entry.id   AF-A0A7Y8AG44-F1
#
_cell.length_a   1.000
_cell.length_b   1.000
_cell.length_c   1.000
_cell.angle_alpha   90.00
_cell.angle_beta   90.00
_cell.angle_gamma   90.00
#
_symmetry.space_group_name_H-M   'P 1'
#
loop_
_entity.id
_entity.type
_entity.pdbx_description
1 polymer ?
#
loop_
_entity_poly.entity_id
_entity_poly.type
_entity_poly.pdbx_seq_one_letter_code
_entity_poly.pdbx_strand_id
1 'polypeptide(L)'
;MSTTVTPAGGGPTSQKASTSVFDDKLNIAKSSKVVADYMRQTGKSAITKQELSQLASNASGKVPADVSAAAQYMERHPDVFTAIETHDVAGADNLSGVWNFDWAANGGLNGTATDAIAKMQDTFDFAIAKSAQITEISTGKKAELDSTKQRPQN
;
A
#
# COMPACT_ATOMS: atom_id res chain seq x y z
N MET A 1 47.15 -27.39 20.94
CA MET A 1 46.50 -27.61 19.63
C MET A 1 45.21 -26.82 19.62
N SER A 2 45.21 -25.59 19.10
CA SER A 2 44.00 -24.75 19.00
C SER A 2 43.56 -24.75 17.54
N THR A 3 42.36 -25.25 17.24
CA THR A 3 41.75 -25.17 15.92
C THR A 3 40.83 -23.96 15.86
N THR A 4 41.26 -22.93 15.14
CA THR A 4 40.43 -21.80 14.73
C THR A 4 39.58 -22.24 13.54
N VAL A 5 38.26 -22.09 13.64
CA VAL A 5 37.33 -22.23 12.51
C VAL A 5 37.32 -20.94 11.70
N THR A 6 37.66 -21.04 10.41
CA THR A 6 37.55 -19.94 9.44
C THR A 6 36.09 -19.84 8.97
N PRO A 7 35.45 -18.66 9.03
CA PRO A 7 34.16 -18.47 8.39
C PRO A 7 34.34 -18.41 6.86
N ALA A 8 33.55 -19.20 6.15
CA ALA A 8 33.50 -19.17 4.68
C ALA A 8 33.01 -17.79 4.21
N GLY A 9 33.76 -17.20 3.27
CA GLY A 9 33.52 -15.86 2.76
C GLY A 9 32.18 -15.71 2.04
N GLY A 10 31.39 -14.73 2.48
CA GLY A 10 30.30 -14.16 1.70
C GLY A 10 30.87 -13.11 0.74
N GLY A 11 30.94 -13.43 -0.54
CA GLY A 11 31.16 -12.42 -1.58
C GLY A 11 29.99 -11.43 -1.66
N PRO A 12 30.20 -10.21 -2.16
CA PRO A 12 29.13 -9.23 -2.30
C PRO A 12 28.21 -9.69 -3.44
N THR A 13 27.13 -10.39 -3.10
CA THR A 13 26.02 -10.52 -4.04
C THR A 13 25.43 -9.13 -4.17
N SER A 14 25.63 -8.52 -5.34
CA SER A 14 24.83 -7.41 -5.81
C SER A 14 23.40 -7.93 -5.87
N GLN A 15 22.65 -7.76 -4.78
CA GLN A 15 21.22 -8.02 -4.73
C GLN A 15 20.58 -7.02 -5.68
N LYS A 16 20.41 -7.43 -6.94
CA LYS A 16 19.41 -6.88 -7.83
C LYS A 16 18.10 -6.96 -7.06
N ALA A 17 17.64 -5.81 -6.56
CA ALA A 17 16.45 -5.70 -5.73
C ALA A 17 15.34 -6.50 -6.42
N SER A 18 14.96 -7.62 -5.81
CA SER A 18 13.78 -8.37 -6.22
C SER A 18 12.64 -7.41 -6.04
N THR A 19 12.15 -6.84 -7.14
CA THR A 19 10.95 -6.01 -7.13
C THR A 19 9.85 -6.89 -6.57
N SER A 20 9.54 -6.64 -5.30
CA SER A 20 8.62 -7.44 -4.52
C SER A 20 7.25 -7.35 -5.16
N VAL A 21 6.37 -8.33 -4.97
CA VAL A 21 4.94 -8.16 -5.33
C VAL A 21 4.32 -6.94 -4.60
N PHE A 22 5.01 -6.42 -3.57
CA PHE A 22 4.78 -5.10 -2.99
C PHE A 22 5.11 -3.93 -3.91
N ASP A 23 6.15 -4.01 -4.72
CA ASP A 23 6.51 -2.95 -5.67
C ASP A 23 5.50 -2.84 -6.82
N ASP A 24 4.76 -3.90 -7.11
CA ASP A 24 3.64 -3.86 -8.07
C ASP A 24 2.37 -3.24 -7.49
N LYS A 25 2.22 -3.20 -6.15
CA LYS A 25 1.10 -2.54 -5.49
C LYS A 25 1.23 -1.01 -5.57
N LEU A 26 0.08 -0.34 -5.42
CA LEU A 26 0.03 1.10 -5.19
C LEU A 26 0.93 1.45 -4.00
N ASN A 27 1.72 2.49 -4.16
CA ASN A 27 2.58 3.08 -3.14
C ASN A 27 2.43 4.60 -3.18
N ILE A 28 3.06 5.32 -2.26
CA ILE A 28 2.96 6.79 -2.17
C ILE A 28 3.17 7.46 -3.52
N ALA A 29 4.27 7.14 -4.22
CA ALA A 29 4.62 7.78 -5.49
C ALA A 29 3.60 7.47 -6.60
N LYS A 30 3.25 6.19 -6.78
CA LYS A 30 2.29 5.76 -7.80
C LYS A 30 0.90 6.35 -7.55
N SER A 31 0.41 6.28 -6.32
CA SER A 31 -0.90 6.83 -5.94
C SER A 31 -0.94 8.34 -6.12
N SER A 32 0.12 9.04 -5.73
CA SER A 32 0.23 10.49 -5.92
C SER A 32 0.23 10.88 -7.39
N LYS A 33 0.94 10.11 -8.23
CA LYS A 33 0.94 10.32 -9.68
C LYS A 33 -0.46 10.21 -10.28
N VAL A 34 -1.19 9.15 -9.94
CA VAL A 34 -2.55 8.93 -10.47
C VAL A 34 -3.50 10.06 -10.05
N VAL A 35 -3.44 10.48 -8.77
CA VAL A 35 -4.26 11.61 -8.28
C VAL A 35 -3.87 12.91 -8.98
N ALA A 36 -2.57 13.22 -9.11
CA ALA A 36 -2.11 14.42 -9.81
C ALA A 36 -2.54 14.45 -11.28
N ASP A 37 -2.40 13.32 -12.00
CA ASP A 37 -2.82 13.20 -13.39
C ASP A 37 -4.34 13.39 -13.54
N TYR A 38 -5.14 12.83 -12.62
CA TYR A 38 -6.59 13.06 -12.59
C TYR A 38 -6.97 14.52 -12.31
N MET A 39 -6.29 15.17 -11.36
CA MET A 39 -6.50 16.59 -11.07
C MET A 39 -6.24 17.46 -12.31
N ARG A 40 -5.15 17.19 -13.05
CA ARG A 40 -4.86 17.87 -14.32
C ARG A 40 -5.92 17.63 -15.37
N GLN A 41 -6.34 16.37 -15.56
CA GLN A 41 -7.37 16.01 -16.55
C GLN A 41 -8.71 16.69 -16.26
N THR A 42 -9.03 16.90 -14.98
CA THR A 42 -10.27 17.56 -14.54
C THR A 42 -10.13 19.07 -14.34
N GLY A 43 -8.96 19.64 -14.59
CA GLY A 43 -8.69 21.08 -14.43
C GLY A 43 -8.66 21.56 -12.97
N LYS A 44 -8.49 20.65 -12.01
CA LYS A 44 -8.37 20.98 -10.58
C LYS A 44 -6.92 21.27 -10.20
N SER A 45 -6.68 22.40 -9.55
CA SER A 45 -5.35 22.77 -9.05
C SER A 45 -5.05 22.23 -7.64
N ALA A 46 -6.09 21.91 -6.87
CA ALA A 46 -6.00 21.38 -5.52
C ALA A 46 -7.15 20.40 -5.25
N ILE A 47 -6.95 19.50 -4.29
CA ILE A 47 -7.94 18.53 -3.85
C ILE A 47 -7.96 18.48 -2.33
N THR A 48 -9.17 18.46 -1.77
CA THR A 48 -9.36 18.29 -0.33
C THR A 48 -9.34 16.82 0.08
N LYS A 49 -9.07 16.54 1.36
CA LYS A 49 -9.21 15.20 1.92
C LYS A 49 -10.63 14.62 1.72
N GLN A 50 -11.65 15.46 1.83
CA GLN A 50 -13.05 15.05 1.60
C GLN A 50 -13.30 14.66 0.13
N GLU A 51 -12.79 15.44 -0.82
CA GLU A 51 -12.88 15.10 -2.24
C GLU A 51 -12.10 13.82 -2.56
N LEU A 52 -10.95 13.60 -1.92
CA LEU A 52 -10.20 12.36 -2.04
C LEU A 52 -11.05 11.17 -1.56
N SER A 53 -11.75 11.29 -0.44
CA SER A 53 -12.71 10.27 0.02
C SER A 53 -13.87 10.04 -0.95
N GLN A 54 -14.33 11.08 -1.65
CA GLN A 54 -15.33 10.93 -2.71
C GLN A 54 -14.77 10.16 -3.92
N LEU A 55 -13.49 10.38 -4.28
CA LEU A 55 -12.82 9.60 -5.32
C LEU A 55 -12.64 8.15 -4.89
N ALA A 56 -12.27 7.91 -3.64
CA ALA A 56 -12.05 6.59 -3.07
C ALA A 56 -13.34 5.76 -3.01
N SER A 57 -14.45 6.38 -2.62
CA SER A 57 -15.77 5.72 -2.57
C SER A 57 -16.38 5.49 -3.96
N ASN A 58 -15.96 6.25 -4.98
CA ASN A 58 -16.52 6.23 -6.33
C ASN A 58 -18.07 6.16 -6.33
N ALA A 59 -18.72 6.88 -5.43
CA ALA A 59 -20.18 6.80 -5.27
C ALA A 59 -20.96 7.20 -6.54
N SER A 60 -20.33 7.99 -7.41
CA SER A 60 -20.90 8.41 -8.70
C SER A 60 -20.77 7.35 -9.81
N GLY A 61 -19.91 6.34 -9.64
CA GLY A 61 -19.55 5.35 -10.66
C GLY A 61 -18.77 5.91 -11.85
N LYS A 62 -18.38 7.19 -11.81
CA LYS A 62 -17.71 7.90 -12.91
C LYS A 62 -16.20 8.10 -12.68
N VAL A 63 -15.70 7.75 -11.50
CA VAL A 63 -14.28 7.86 -11.19
C VAL A 63 -13.55 6.66 -11.80
N PRO A 64 -12.48 6.88 -12.58
CA PRO A 64 -11.64 5.79 -13.09
C PRO A 64 -11.16 4.86 -11.97
N ALA A 65 -11.07 3.56 -12.26
CA ALA A 65 -10.77 2.54 -11.26
C ALA A 65 -9.40 2.75 -10.58
N ASP A 66 -8.39 3.14 -11.37
CA ASP A 66 -7.06 3.51 -10.91
C ASP A 66 -7.08 4.72 -9.97
N VAL A 67 -7.85 5.77 -10.31
CA VAL A 67 -8.02 6.96 -9.48
C VAL A 67 -8.69 6.62 -8.15
N SER A 68 -9.76 5.82 -8.19
CA SER A 68 -10.42 5.37 -6.95
C SER A 68 -9.49 4.53 -6.08
N ALA A 69 -8.68 3.64 -6.67
CA ALA A 69 -7.72 2.82 -5.93
C ALA A 69 -6.58 3.65 -5.33
N ALA A 70 -6.08 4.66 -6.06
CA ALA A 70 -5.07 5.60 -5.57
C ALA A 70 -5.60 6.47 -4.42
N ALA A 71 -6.85 6.93 -4.52
CA ALA A 71 -7.51 7.67 -3.44
C ALA A 71 -7.73 6.77 -2.20
N GLN A 72 -8.18 5.53 -2.39
CA GLN A 72 -8.30 4.55 -1.31
C GLN A 72 -6.96 4.25 -0.64
N TYR A 73 -5.85 4.22 -1.40
CA TYR A 73 -4.53 4.09 -0.82
C TYR A 73 -4.24 5.24 0.14
N MET A 74 -4.49 6.48 -0.26
CA MET A 74 -4.28 7.63 0.61
C MET A 74 -5.23 7.67 1.82
N GLU A 75 -6.44 7.11 1.73
CA GLU A 75 -7.33 6.96 2.88
C GLU A 75 -6.80 5.95 3.91
N ARG A 76 -6.20 4.85 3.45
CA ARG A 76 -5.58 3.85 4.35
C ARG A 76 -4.32 4.38 5.01
N HIS A 77 -3.64 5.34 4.38
CA HIS A 77 -2.43 5.98 4.89
C HIS A 77 -2.66 7.48 5.14
N PRO A 78 -3.43 7.88 6.17
CA PRO A 78 -3.76 9.29 6.41
C PRO A 78 -2.53 10.17 6.65
N ASP A 79 -1.43 9.59 7.18
CA ASP A 79 -0.16 10.28 7.38
C ASP A 79 0.52 10.62 6.05
N VAL A 80 0.28 9.85 4.99
CA VAL A 80 0.79 10.12 3.64
C VAL A 80 0.14 11.38 3.09
N PHE A 81 -1.19 11.50 3.17
CA PHE A 81 -1.87 12.71 2.72
C PHE A 81 -1.37 13.94 3.49
N THR A 82 -1.31 13.85 4.81
CA THR A 82 -0.82 14.94 5.67
C THR A 82 0.61 15.34 5.28
N ALA A 83 1.52 14.38 5.05
CA ALA A 83 2.89 14.68 4.68
C ALA A 83 3.03 15.31 3.28
N ILE A 84 2.15 14.95 2.35
CA ILE A 84 2.07 15.58 1.02
C ILE A 84 1.53 17.00 1.16
N GLU A 85 0.45 17.18 1.90
CA GLU A 85 -0.22 18.44 2.16
C GLU A 85 0.72 19.46 2.81
N THR A 86 1.44 19.09 3.87
CA THR A 86 2.31 20.00 4.61
C THR A 86 3.70 20.14 3.99
N HIS A 87 3.89 19.74 2.73
CA HIS A 87 5.19 19.80 2.07
C HIS A 87 5.68 21.25 1.90
N ASP A 88 4.77 22.13 1.51
CA ASP A 88 5.06 23.51 1.14
C ASP A 88 4.78 24.51 2.25
N VAL A 89 3.61 24.39 2.87
CA VAL A 89 3.18 25.23 3.98
C VAL A 89 3.03 24.35 5.21
N ALA A 90 3.72 24.73 6.27
CA ALA A 90 3.58 24.07 7.55
C ALA A 90 2.18 24.37 8.14
N GLY A 91 1.27 23.41 8.02
CA GLY A 91 -0.08 23.47 8.58
C GLY A 91 -1.05 22.63 7.76
N ALA A 92 -1.75 21.70 8.40
CA ALA A 92 -2.75 20.88 7.72
C ALA A 92 -4.11 21.61 7.69
N ASP A 93 -4.57 22.02 6.52
CA ASP A 93 -5.88 22.61 6.21
C ASP A 93 -6.82 21.63 5.45
N ASN A 94 -6.39 20.37 5.31
CA ASN A 94 -6.96 19.29 4.51
C ASN A 94 -7.05 19.59 3.02
N LEU A 95 -6.23 20.49 2.47
CA LEU A 95 -6.19 20.87 1.06
C LEU A 95 -4.77 20.73 0.51
N SER A 96 -4.60 19.89 -0.52
CA SER A 96 -3.28 19.71 -1.14
C SER A 96 -3.31 20.07 -2.62
N GLY A 97 -2.32 20.85 -3.04
CA GLY A 97 -2.13 21.25 -4.43
C GLY A 97 -1.60 20.12 -5.30
N VAL A 98 -1.90 20.15 -6.61
CA VAL A 98 -1.42 19.17 -7.59
C VAL A 98 0.11 19.02 -7.55
N TRP A 99 0.82 20.12 -7.28
CA TRP A 99 2.27 20.17 -7.24
C TRP A 99 2.87 19.44 -6.03
N ASN A 100 2.16 19.40 -4.89
CA ASN A 100 2.56 18.58 -3.74
C ASN A 100 2.46 17.09 -4.10
N PHE A 101 1.39 16.70 -4.82
CA PHE A 101 1.28 15.34 -5.35
C PHE A 101 2.34 15.01 -6.39
N ASP A 102 2.77 15.97 -7.22
CA ASP A 102 3.89 15.76 -8.13
C ASP A 102 5.20 15.53 -7.39
N TRP A 103 5.47 16.33 -6.35
CA TRP A 103 6.63 16.12 -5.49
C TRP A 103 6.63 14.70 -4.91
N ALA A 104 5.51 14.25 -4.37
CA ALA A 104 5.35 12.90 -3.84
C ALA A 104 5.49 11.83 -4.93
N ALA A 105 4.94 12.07 -6.13
CA ALA A 105 5.03 11.19 -7.30
C ALA A 105 6.47 11.01 -7.78
N ASN A 106 7.31 12.04 -7.65
CA ASN A 106 8.73 11.99 -7.96
C ASN A 106 9.58 11.42 -6.81
N GLY A 107 8.94 10.84 -5.79
CA GLY A 107 9.62 10.19 -4.68
C GLY A 107 9.98 11.11 -3.53
N GLY A 108 9.31 12.26 -3.40
CA GLY A 108 9.56 13.24 -2.33
C GLY A 108 9.49 12.68 -0.91
N LEU A 109 8.70 11.63 -0.70
CA LEU A 109 8.57 10.92 0.59
C LEU A 109 9.44 9.66 0.70
N ASN A 110 10.15 9.25 -0.35
CA ASN A 110 10.88 7.98 -0.37
C ASN A 110 12.00 7.97 0.68
N GLY A 111 12.03 6.92 1.51
CA GLY A 111 13.02 6.81 2.60
C GLY A 111 12.73 7.66 3.84
N THR A 112 11.60 8.39 3.87
CA THR A 112 11.13 9.08 5.08
C THR A 112 10.50 8.09 6.06
N ALA A 113 10.30 8.53 7.31
CA ALA A 113 9.53 7.76 8.28
C ALA A 113 8.11 7.46 7.78
N THR A 114 7.46 8.41 7.10
CA THR A 114 6.12 8.23 6.52
C THR A 114 6.09 7.10 5.49
N ASP A 115 7.09 7.03 4.62
CA ASP A 115 7.21 5.94 3.64
C ASP A 115 7.49 4.58 4.30
N ALA A 116 8.36 4.53 5.30
CA ALA A 116 8.61 3.32 6.06
C ALA A 116 7.34 2.82 6.78
N ILE A 117 6.60 3.73 7.43
CA ILE A 117 5.35 3.41 8.14
C ILE A 117 4.29 2.92 7.16
N ALA A 118 4.11 3.58 6.01
CA ALA A 118 3.15 3.16 4.99
C ALA A 118 3.48 1.75 4.47
N LYS A 119 4.75 1.47 4.15
CA LYS A 119 5.21 0.13 3.75
C LYS A 119 4.98 -0.93 4.82
N MET A 120 5.20 -0.60 6.09
CA MET A 120 4.93 -1.50 7.21
C MET A 120 3.44 -1.79 7.36
N GLN A 121 2.58 -0.78 7.24
CA GLN A 121 1.12 -0.94 7.25
C GLN A 121 0.65 -1.84 6.09
N ASP A 122 1.13 -1.57 4.87
CA ASP A 122 0.83 -2.40 3.69
C ASP A 122 1.25 -3.86 3.90
N THR A 123 2.39 -4.07 4.57
CA THR A 123 2.91 -5.41 4.88
C THR A 123 2.04 -6.13 5.89
N PHE A 124 1.62 -5.42 6.92
CA PHE A 124 0.76 -5.96 7.96
C PHE A 124 -0.64 -6.31 7.43
N ASP A 125 -1.25 -5.43 6.62
CA ASP A 125 -2.54 -5.68 5.98
C ASP A 125 -2.49 -6.89 5.05
N PHE A 126 -1.39 -7.04 4.31
CA PHE A 126 -1.18 -8.22 3.48
C PHE A 126 -1.07 -9.50 4.32
N ALA A 127 -0.35 -9.45 5.44
CA ALA A 127 -0.22 -10.58 6.35
C ALA A 127 -1.58 -10.97 6.97
N ILE A 128 -2.41 -10.00 7.34
CA ILE A 128 -3.78 -10.23 7.81
C ILE A 128 -4.64 -10.89 6.73
N ALA A 129 -4.61 -10.36 5.50
CA ALA A 129 -5.39 -10.94 4.40
C ALA A 129 -4.99 -12.40 4.13
N LYS A 130 -3.69 -12.70 4.19
CA LYS A 130 -3.18 -14.07 4.03
C LYS A 130 -3.53 -14.97 5.20
N SER A 131 -3.51 -14.48 6.44
CA SER A 131 -3.88 -15.28 7.61
C SER A 131 -5.38 -15.60 7.63
N ALA A 132 -6.22 -14.67 7.20
CA ALA A 132 -7.65 -14.91 7.00
C ALA A 132 -7.90 -16.01 5.96
N GLN A 133 -7.23 -15.92 4.80
CA GLN A 133 -7.31 -16.95 3.75
C GLN A 133 -6.86 -18.34 4.25
N ILE A 134 -5.78 -18.41 5.02
CA ILE A 134 -5.31 -19.68 5.60
C ILE A 134 -6.35 -20.26 6.56
N THR A 135 -6.97 -19.41 7.39
CA THR A 135 -8.02 -19.82 8.33
C THR A 135 -9.23 -20.40 7.60
N GLU A 136 -9.67 -19.75 6.53
CA GLU A 136 -10.77 -20.21 5.69
C GLU A 136 -10.47 -21.57 5.06
N ILE A 137 -9.29 -21.71 4.43
CA ILE A 137 -8.86 -22.97 3.81
C ILE A 137 -8.76 -24.10 4.85
N SER A 138 -8.19 -23.82 6.02
CA SER A 138 -8.04 -24.81 7.09
C SER A 138 -9.40 -25.26 7.63
N THR A 139 -10.33 -24.33 7.80
CA THR A 139 -11.69 -24.62 8.28
C THR A 139 -12.48 -25.43 7.26
N GLY A 140 -12.43 -25.04 5.97
CA GLY A 140 -13.07 -25.78 4.88
C GLY A 140 -12.53 -27.20 4.77
N LYS A 141 -11.19 -27.36 4.73
CA LYS A 141 -10.56 -28.69 4.70
C LYS A 141 -10.91 -29.54 5.91
N LYS A 142 -11.01 -28.95 7.11
CA LYS A 142 -11.43 -29.69 8.30
C LYS A 142 -12.87 -30.19 8.18
N ALA A 143 -13.78 -29.36 7.67
CA ALA A 143 -15.19 -29.73 7.46
C ALA A 143 -15.34 -30.85 6.40
N GLU A 144 -14.60 -30.77 5.29
CA GLU A 144 -14.55 -31.82 4.26
C GLU A 144 -14.07 -33.15 4.87
N LEU A 145 -12.98 -33.09 5.64
CA LEU A 145 -12.33 -34.27 6.22
C LEU A 145 -13.19 -34.92 7.32
N ASP A 146 -13.97 -34.15 8.06
CA ASP A 146 -14.95 -34.64 9.05
C ASP A 146 -16.17 -35.28 8.36
N SER A 147 -16.70 -34.65 7.30
CA SER A 147 -17.82 -35.20 6.51
C SER A 147 -17.49 -36.54 5.86
N THR A 148 -16.23 -36.73 5.44
CA THR A 148 -15.75 -37.98 4.85
C THR A 148 -15.51 -39.08 5.91
N LYS A 149 -15.42 -38.70 7.19
CA LYS A 149 -15.19 -39.62 8.32
C LYS A 149 -16.47 -40.00 9.06
N GLN A 150 -17.63 -39.40 8.74
CA GLN A 150 -18.91 -39.86 9.26
C GLN A 150 -19.22 -41.26 8.73
N ARG A 151 -19.02 -42.26 9.58
CA ARG A 151 -19.39 -43.67 9.32
C ARG A 151 -20.92 -43.77 9.21
N PRO A 152 -21.49 -44.45 8.19
CA PRO A 152 -22.93 -44.70 8.13
C PRO A 152 -23.37 -45.43 9.41
N GLN A 153 -24.36 -44.89 10.12
CA GLN A 153 -24.99 -45.57 11.24
C GLN A 153 -25.98 -46.59 10.68
N ASN A 154 -25.54 -47.84 10.56
CA ASN A 154 -26.38 -49.03 10.38
C ASN A 154 -26.23 -49.93 11.60
#